data_AF-X1ICZ7-F1
#
_entry.id   AF-X1ICZ7-F1
#
_cell.length_a   1.000
_cell.length_b   1.000
_cell.length_c   1.000
_cell.angle_alpha   90.00
_cell.angle_beta   90.00
_cell.angle_gamma   90.00
#
_symmetry.space_group_name_H-M   'P 1'
#
loop_
_entity.id
_entity.type
_entity.pdbx_description
1 polymer ?
#
loop_
_entity_poly.entity_id
_entity_poly.type
_entity_poly.pdbx_seq_one_letter_code
_entity_poly.pdbx_strand_id
1 'polypeptide(L)' 'AWDNAKKLIEAGHFGGKGGEAYPAAVIGDTIGDPLKDAAGPSLHILIKLVNILSITLLPLFLTYAIL' A
#
# COMPACT_ATOMS: atom_id res chain seq x y z
N ALA A 1 6.71 -7.17 2.80
CA ALA A 1 8.01 -7.54 3.40
C ALA A 1 7.84 -7.87 4.88
N TRP A 2 7.26 -6.98 5.68
CA TRP A 2 7.04 -7.22 7.12
C TRP A 2 6.15 -8.43 7.44
N ASP A 3 5.08 -8.69 6.67
CA ASP A 3 4.29 -9.93 6.80
C ASP A 3 5.13 -11.20 6.64
N ASN A 4 6.01 -11.23 5.62
CA ASN A 4 6.87 -12.38 5.37
C ASN A 4 7.94 -12.53 6.48
N ALA A 5 8.43 -11.42 7.03
CA ALA A 5 9.34 -11.45 8.17
C ALA A 5 8.64 -12.00 9.44
N LYS A 6 7.38 -11.60 9.69
CA LYS A 6 6.56 -12.17 10.77
C LYS A 6 6.38 -13.68 10.58
N LYS A 7 5.96 -14.12 9.38
CA LYS A 7 5.76 -15.55 9.06
C LYS A 7 7.04 -16.38 9.22
N LEU A 8 8.20 -15.80 8.91
CA LEU A 8 9.50 -16.46 9.12
C LEU A 8 9.78 -16.68 10.61
N ILE A 9 9.47 -15.71 11.47
CA ILE A 9 9.59 -15.86 12.92
C ILE A 9 8.55 -16.85 13.45
N GLU A 10 7.33 -16.85 12.89
CA GLU A 10 6.30 -17.84 13.24
C GLU A 10 6.68 -19.29 12.88
N ALA A 11 7.51 -19.48 11.85
CA ALA A 11 8.05 -20.77 11.45
C ALA A 11 9.16 -21.31 12.38
N GLY A 12 9.51 -20.58 13.45
CA GLY A 12 10.46 -21.03 14.48
C GLY A 12 11.84 -20.37 14.39
N HIS A 13 12.07 -19.49 13.42
CA HIS A 13 13.30 -18.69 13.37
C HIS A 13 13.26 -17.61 14.46
N PHE A 14 14.43 -17.25 15.01
CA PHE A 14 14.58 -16.18 16.01
C PHE A 14 13.73 -16.37 17.29
N GLY A 15 13.60 -17.61 17.76
CA GLY A 15 12.89 -17.93 19.01
C GLY A 15 11.39 -18.22 18.84
N GLY A 16 10.88 -18.22 17.61
CA GLY A 16 9.48 -18.57 17.35
C GLY A 16 8.50 -17.54 17.89
N LYS A 17 7.22 -17.93 18.01
CA LYS A 17 6.16 -17.08 18.59
C LYS A 17 6.40 -16.69 20.06
N GLY A 18 7.25 -17.43 20.77
CA GLY A 18 7.62 -17.13 22.16
C GLY A 18 8.86 -16.27 22.31
N GLY A 19 9.58 -15.99 21.22
CA GLY A 19 10.80 -15.19 21.23
C GLY A 19 10.51 -13.68 21.20
N GLU A 20 11.43 -12.89 21.75
CA GLU A 20 11.27 -11.42 21.81
C GLU A 20 11.18 -10.74 20.44
N ALA A 21 11.64 -11.40 19.37
CA ALA A 21 11.53 -10.91 18.00
C ALA A 21 10.08 -10.95 17.45
N TYR A 22 9.22 -11.83 17.97
CA TYR A 22 7.84 -11.99 17.51
C TYR A 22 6.96 -10.75 17.71
N PRO A 23 6.85 -10.15 18.91
CA PRO A 23 6.03 -8.95 19.10
C PRO A 23 6.48 -7.78 18.24
N ALA A 24 7.80 -7.60 18.02
CA ALA A 24 8.32 -6.57 17.13
C ALA A 24 7.89 -6.79 15.66
N ALA A 25 7.91 -8.05 15.19
CA ALA A 25 7.47 -8.38 13.84
C ALA A 25 5.95 -8.23 13.66
N VAL A 26 5.16 -8.51 14.70
CA VAL A 26 3.70 -8.27 14.69
C VAL A 26 3.39 -6.78 14.58
N ILE A 27 4.11 -5.92 15.30
CA ILE A 27 3.94 -4.46 15.19
C ILE A 27 4.31 -3.99 13.78
N GLY A 28 5.42 -4.47 13.22
CA GLY A 28 5.83 -4.13 11.86
C GLY A 28 4.81 -4.54 10.79
N ASP A 29 4.17 -5.71 10.96
CA ASP A 29 3.11 -6.15 10.06
C ASP A 29 1.83 -5.33 10.22
N THR A 30 1.44 -5.01 11.46
CA THR A 30 0.26 -4.17 11.75
C THR A 30 0.35 -2.79 11.10
N ILE A 31 1.55 -2.18 11.07
CA ILE A 31 1.79 -0.93 10.36
C ILE A 31 1.81 -1.14 8.83
N GLY A 32 2.32 -2.30 8.38
CA GLY A 32 2.45 -2.63 6.96
C GLY A 32 1.14 -2.98 6.25
N ASP A 33 0.17 -3.55 6.95
CA ASP A 33 -1.13 -3.97 6.41
C ASP A 33 -1.92 -2.82 5.75
N PRO A 34 -2.18 -1.67 6.39
CA PRO A 34 -2.88 -0.57 5.73
C PRO A 34 -2.10 0.00 4.54
N LEU A 35 -0.77 -0.05 4.57
CA LEU A 35 0.07 0.45 3.47
C LEU A 35 0.02 -0.48 2.25
N LYS A 36 0.12 -1.80 2.47
CA LYS A 36 0.21 -2.78 1.39
C LYS A 36 -1.17 -3.14 0.81
N ASP A 37 -2.21 -3.19 1.65
CA ASP A 37 -3.53 -3.71 1.25
C ASP A 37 -4.52 -2.60 0.88
N ALA A 38 -4.38 -1.41 1.48
CA ALA A 38 -5.28 -0.29 1.19
C ALA A 38 -4.60 0.80 0.34
N ALA A 39 -3.53 1.41 0.87
CA ALA A 39 -2.91 2.57 0.21
C ALA A 39 -2.24 2.22 -1.12
N GLY A 40 -1.50 1.11 -1.18
CA GLY A 40 -0.81 0.66 -2.38
C GLY A 40 -1.75 0.46 -3.59
N PRO A 41 -2.77 -0.41 -3.50
CA PRO A 41 -3.74 -0.60 -4.59
C PRO A 41 -4.52 0.67 -4.95
N SER A 42 -4.85 1.50 -3.94
CA SER A 42 -5.59 2.75 -4.16
C SER A 42 -4.81 3.77 -4.98
N LEU A 43 -3.50 3.90 -4.76
CA LEU A 43 -2.64 4.82 -5.52
C LEU A 43 -2.55 4.44 -7.01
N HIS A 44 -2.52 3.14 -7.33
CA HIS A 44 -2.52 2.69 -8.73
C HIS A 44 -3.81 3.08 -9.46
N ILE A 45 -4.95 2.92 -8.81
CA ILE A 45 -6.25 3.31 -9.35
C ILE A 45 -6.32 4.83 -9.48
N LEU A 46 -5.87 5.58 -8.47
CA LEU A 46 -5.85 7.05 -8.49
C LEU A 46 -5.12 7.57 -9.73
N ILE A 47 -3.90 7.10 -9.97
CA ILE A 47 -3.09 7.56 -11.12
C ILE A 47 -3.79 7.26 -12.45
N LYS A 48 -4.37 6.07 -12.59
CA LYS A 48 -5.12 5.69 -13.81
C LYS A 48 -6.35 6.57 -14.02
N LEU A 49 -7.12 6.81 -12.96
CA LEU A 49 -8.32 7.62 -13.04
C LEU A 49 -8.00 9.08 -13.36
N VAL A 50 -7.00 9.68 -12.70
CA VAL A 50 -6.57 11.05 -13.00
C VAL A 50 -6.13 11.18 -14.45
N ASN A 51 -5.38 10.22 -14.99
CA ASN A 51 -4.99 10.23 -16.40
C ASN A 51 -6.18 10.18 -17.36
N ILE A 52 -7.13 9.28 -17.12
CA ILE A 52 -8.33 9.15 -17.98
C ILE A 52 -9.17 10.43 -17.89
N LEU A 53 -9.45 10.92 -16.68
CA LEU A 53 -10.20 12.16 -16.48
C LEU A 53 -9.54 13.35 -17.17
N SER A 54 -8.20 13.45 -17.09
CA SER A 54 -7.45 14.56 -17.70
C SER A 54 -7.59 14.57 -19.23
N ILE A 55 -7.50 13.41 -19.88
CA ILE A 55 -7.63 13.31 -21.34
C ILE A 55 -9.09 13.51 -21.77
N THR A 56 -10.05 12.89 -21.06
CA THR A 56 -11.47 12.99 -21.39
C THR A 56 -12.00 14.42 -21.26
N LEU A 57 -11.56 15.16 -20.24
CA LEU A 57 -11.99 16.53 -19.99
C LEU A 57 -11.15 17.58 -20.72
N LEU A 58 -10.10 17.19 -21.45
CA LEU A 58 -9.21 18.10 -22.16
C LEU A 58 -9.95 19.08 -23.11
N PRO A 59 -10.92 18.65 -23.95
CA PRO A 59 -11.64 19.57 -24.82
C PRO A 59 -12.46 20.59 -24.02
N LEU A 60 -13.07 20.16 -22.91
CA LEU A 60 -13.85 21.03 -22.03
C LEU A 60 -12.98 22.14 -21.41
N PHE A 61 -11.79 21.78 -20.92
CA PHE A 61 -10.86 22.76 -20.35
C PHE A 61 -10.34 23.75 -21.38
N LEU A 62 -10.04 23.29 -22.60
CA LEU A 62 -9.59 24.17 -23.68
C LEU A 62 -10.67 25.16 -24.12
N THR A 63 -11.95 24.75 -24.17
CA THR A 63 -13.04 25.60 -24.66
C THR A 63 -13.58 26.59 -23.62
N TYR A 64 -13.56 26.25 -22.32
CA TYR A 64 -14.28 27.04 -21.31
C TYR A 64 -13.45 27.48 -20.10
N ALA A 65 -12.23 26.95 -19.92
CA ALA A 65 -11.40 27.27 -18.75
C ALA A 65 -10.12 28.05 -19.08
N ILE A 66 -9.60 27.93 -20.31
CA ILE A 66 -8.32 28.54 -20.72
C ILE A 66 -8.51 29.69 -21.75
N LEU A 67 -9.49 29.56 -22.65
CA LEU A 67 -9.91 30.60 -23.59
C LEU A 67 -11.09 31.40 -23.02
#